data_AF-A0A1C6EL47-F1
#
_entry.id   AF-A0A1C6EL47-F1
#
_cell.length_a   1.000
_cell.length_b   1.000
_cell.length_c   1.000
_cell.angle_alpha   90.00
_cell.angle_beta   90.00
_cell.angle_gamma   90.00
#
_symmetry.space_group_name_H-M   'P 1'
#
loop_
_entity.id
_entity.type
_entity.pdbx_description
1 polymer ?
#
loop_
_entity_poly.entity_id
_entity_poly.type
_entity_poly.pdbx_seq_one_letter_code
_entity_poly.pdbx_strand_id
1 'polypeptide(L)' 'MRMIVFFDLPSVTYVDQKEYNKFHKFLIKNGYIMMQ' A
#
# COMPACT_ATOMS: atom_id res chain seq x y z
N MET A 1 -7.92 -12.57 15.26
CA MET A 1 -6.52 -12.64 14.79
C MET A 1 -6.28 -11.50 13.80
N ARG A 2 -5.11 -10.84 13.80
CA ARG A 2 -4.81 -9.69 12.93
C ARG A 2 -3.70 -10.08 11.94
N MET A 3 -3.83 -9.69 10.67
CA MET A 3 -2.82 -9.91 9.62
C MET A 3 -2.07 -8.59 9.37
N ILE A 4 -0.74 -8.66 9.34
CA ILE A 4 0.14 -7.52 9.09
C ILE A 4 0.79 -7.71 7.71
N VAL A 5 0.78 -6.67 6.89
CA VAL A 5 1.33 -6.69 5.53
C VAL A 5 2.49 -5.69 5.47
N PHE A 6 3.69 -6.19 5.19
CA PHE A 6 4.88 -5.36 4.91
C PHE A 6 5.13 -5.39 3.41
N PHE A 7 5.41 -4.23 2.82
CA PHE A 7 5.67 -4.07 1.41
C PHE A 7 6.70 -2.96 1.20
N ASP A 8 7.58 -3.14 0.22
CA ASP A 8 8.52 -2.13 -0.23
C ASP A 8 8.27 -1.90 -1.72
N LEU A 9 7.64 -0.77 -2.04
CA LEU A 9 7.29 -0.40 -3.40
C LEU A 9 8.24 0.72 -3.82
N PRO A 10 8.82 0.65 -5.04
CA PRO A 10 9.62 1.76 -5.54
C PRO A 10 8.77 3.05 -5.59
N SER A 11 9.42 4.20 -5.43
CA SER A 11 8.77 5.52 -5.47
C SER A 11 9.52 6.50 -6.38
N VAL A 12 10.46 5.99 -7.18
CA VAL A 12 11.42 6.76 -7.97
C VAL A 12 10.75 7.40 -9.18
N THR A 13 9.85 6.70 -9.86
CA THR A 13 9.14 7.21 -11.03
C THR A 13 7.68 7.55 -10.72
N TYR A 14 7.08 8.39 -11.58
CA TYR A 14 5.64 8.69 -11.51
C TYR A 14 4.77 7.43 -11.60
N VAL A 15 5.20 6.44 -12.40
CA VAL A 15 4.50 5.17 -12.53
C VAL A 15 4.53 4.40 -11.22
N ASP A 16 5.67 4.39 -10.54
CA ASP A 16 5.80 3.69 -9.25
C ASP A 16 4.92 4.34 -8.18
N GLN A 17 4.88 5.68 -8.12
CA GLN A 17 3.98 6.40 -7.22
C GLN A 17 2.50 6.11 -7.50
N LYS A 18 2.12 5.91 -8.77
CA LYS A 18 0.76 5.52 -9.15
C LYS A 18 0.42 4.13 -8.64
N GLU A 19 1.35 3.18 -8.77
CA GLU A 19 1.15 1.81 -8.29
C GLU A 19 1.12 1.75 -6.75
N TYR A 20 1.97 2.50 -6.06
CA TYR A 20 1.89 2.68 -4.60
C TYR A 20 0.51 3.18 -4.17
N ASN A 21 0.01 4.25 -4.80
CA ASN A 21 -1.30 4.80 -4.46
C ASN A 21 -2.45 3.82 -4.74
N LYS A 22 -2.35 3.04 -5.82
CA LYS A 22 -3.32 1.99 -6.15
C LYS A 22 -3.32 0.87 -5.11
N PHE A 23 -2.14 0.42 -4.70
CA PHE A 23 -1.98 -0.60 -3.67
C PHE A 23 -2.47 -0.12 -2.29
N HIS A 24 -2.15 1.12 -1.91
CA HIS A 24 -2.64 1.71 -0.67
C HIS A 24 -4.17 1.82 -0.64
N LYS A 25 -4.80 2.28 -1.74
CA LYS A 25 -6.26 2.31 -1.86
C LYS A 25 -6.88 0.91 -1.79
N PHE A 26 -6.21 -0.09 -2.35
CA PHE A 26 -6.63 -1.48 -2.22
C PHE A 26 -6.62 -1.95 -0.76
N LEU A 27 -5.57 -1.66 -0.01
CA LEU A 27 -5.48 -2.02 1.41
C LEU A 27 -6.59 -1.37 2.23
N ILE A 28 -6.82 -0.06 2.06
CA ILE A 28 -7.91 0.64 2.76
C ILE A 28 -9.28 0.04 2.41
N LYS A 29 -9.54 -0.25 1.12
CA LYS A 29 -10.81 -0.85 0.67
C LYS A 29 -11.06 -2.23 1.28
N ASN A 30 -10.00 -2.99 1.56
CA ASN A 30 -10.09 -4.30 2.23
C ASN A 30 -10.10 -4.20 3.77
N GLY A 31 -10.15 -2.99 4.33
CA GLY A 31 -10.23 -2.78 5.79
C GLY A 31 -8.89 -2.86 6.51
N TYR A 32 -7.77 -2.79 5.79
CA TYR A 32 -6.46 -2.64 6.41
C TYR A 32 -6.27 -1.22 6.92
N ILE A 33 -5.53 -1.10 8.02
CA ILE A 33 -5.19 0.17 8.66
C ILE A 33 -3.68 0.36 8.48
N MET A 34 -3.29 1.57 8.10
CA MET A 34 -1.87 1.94 7.99
C MET A 34 -1.27 2.00 9.40
N MET A 35 -0.21 1.23 9.64
CA MET A 35 0.37 1.07 10.99
C MET A 35 1.65 1.88 11.19
N GLN A 36 2.37 2.24 10.13
CA GLN A 36 3.44 3.24 10.08
C GLN A 36 3.93 3.40 8.63
#